data_AF-A0A940Y0S1-F1
#
_entry.id   AF-A0A940Y0S1-F1
#
_cell.length_a   1.000
_cell.length_b   1.000
_cell.length_c   1.000
_cell.angle_alpha   90.00
_cell.angle_beta   90.00
_cell.angle_gamma   90.00
#
_symmetry.space_group_name_H-M   'P 1'
#
loop_
_entity.id
_entity.type
_entity.pdbx_description
1 polymer ?
#
loop_
_entity_poly.entity_id
_entity_poly.type
_entity_poly.pdbx_seq_one_letter_code
_entity_poly.pdbx_strand_id
1 'polypeptide(L)'
;MASSDYLLQLVRQALDDFDDKPLDVSVRRAVRIANLVGDTRHAIRLSLELRPPGGSRRSNGEISRMLMEDPSTWGSGTGPAEEALAQYIDDRKFTTDGDKDLVVAHSLAEIDFWEAELRELKESGERFDYRDDLASRERNGRIVAKTRHLTFALLCSWERRFGYSGINESIFGGYRAKVDKLLADGVPELLQQFSAVYRRLQEAAETSPDRDVAEELSQAITTCRRILKAVVDHVLPPQDQPSTTGHLLDDAHHRNRLFEFTKQAIESKSNNKLTDVMITGLYERFVAVDTMTNKAVHAAMAFETANLCALNTYIICGEIISLHALQGDASDVG
;
A
#
# COMPACT_ATOMS: atom_id res chain seq x y z
N MET A 1 0.92 10.07 4.36
CA MET A 1 0.65 9.46 3.04
C MET A 1 -0.80 8.97 3.02
N ALA A 2 -1.49 9.06 1.89
CA ALA A 2 -2.83 8.49 1.75
C ALA A 2 -2.79 6.95 1.81
N SER A 3 -3.83 6.32 2.36
CA SER A 3 -3.95 4.85 2.35
C SER A 3 -4.04 4.32 0.91
N SER A 4 -3.47 3.13 0.66
CA SER A 4 -3.52 2.44 -0.63
C SER A 4 -4.96 2.28 -1.13
N ASP A 5 -5.90 1.96 -0.23
CA ASP A 5 -7.32 1.81 -0.55
C ASP A 5 -7.95 3.11 -1.06
N TYR A 6 -7.63 4.23 -0.42
CA TYR A 6 -8.13 5.54 -0.81
C TYR A 6 -7.60 5.95 -2.19
N LEU A 7 -6.31 5.70 -2.46
CA LEU A 7 -5.71 5.95 -3.75
C LEU A 7 -6.33 5.07 -4.84
N LEU A 8 -6.56 3.79 -4.56
CA LEU A 8 -7.23 2.88 -5.48
C LEU A 8 -8.66 3.32 -5.80
N GLN A 9 -9.41 3.79 -4.80
CA GLN A 9 -10.75 4.33 -5.00
C GLN A 9 -10.74 5.56 -5.93
N LEU A 10 -9.81 6.50 -5.73
CA LEU A 10 -9.67 7.68 -6.60
C LEU A 10 -9.30 7.30 -8.03
N VAL A 11 -8.41 6.32 -8.21
CA VAL A 11 -8.00 5.84 -9.53
C VAL A 11 -9.18 5.18 -10.26
N ARG A 12 -9.92 4.28 -9.58
CA ARG A 12 -11.10 3.62 -10.16
C ARG A 12 -12.15 4.63 -10.57
N GLN A 13 -12.48 5.58 -9.69
CA GLN A 13 -13.41 6.65 -10.03
C GLN A 13 -12.94 7.47 -11.25
N ALA A 14 -11.64 7.74 -11.36
CA ALA A 14 -11.10 8.45 -12.51
C ALA A 14 -11.14 7.64 -13.81
N LEU A 15 -11.03 6.30 -13.74
CA LEU A 15 -11.15 5.38 -14.88
C LEU A 15 -12.61 5.18 -15.30
N ASP A 16 -13.51 4.95 -14.35
CA ASP A 16 -14.94 4.72 -14.61
C ASP A 16 -15.58 5.94 -15.27
N ASP A 17 -15.23 7.13 -14.81
CA ASP A 17 -15.71 8.40 -15.36
C ASP A 17 -14.88 8.88 -16.59
N PHE A 18 -13.84 8.17 -17.02
CA PHE A 18 -12.78 8.73 -17.86
C PHE A 18 -13.29 9.30 -19.19
N ASP A 19 -14.17 8.55 -19.86
CA ASP A 19 -14.74 8.94 -21.16
C ASP A 19 -16.00 9.81 -21.03
N ASP A 20 -16.61 9.86 -19.84
CA ASP A 20 -17.82 10.62 -19.55
C ASP A 20 -17.54 12.07 -19.11
N LYS A 21 -16.27 12.41 -18.86
CA LYS A 21 -15.83 13.74 -18.42
C LYS A 21 -14.95 14.42 -19.47
N PRO A 22 -14.96 15.77 -19.52
CA PRO A 22 -13.96 16.51 -20.28
C PRO A 22 -12.54 16.08 -19.91
N LEU A 23 -11.65 16.03 -20.90
CA LEU A 23 -10.30 15.49 -20.71
C LEU A 23 -9.52 16.26 -19.64
N ASP A 24 -9.70 17.58 -19.54
CA ASP A 24 -9.03 18.40 -18.54
C ASP A 24 -9.44 18.02 -17.10
N VAL A 25 -10.68 17.56 -16.88
CA VAL A 25 -11.15 17.03 -15.59
C VAL A 25 -10.44 15.72 -15.26
N SER A 26 -10.34 14.81 -16.21
CA SER A 26 -9.63 13.53 -16.05
C SER A 26 -8.13 13.76 -15.81
N VAL A 27 -7.51 14.72 -16.50
CA VAL A 27 -6.12 15.13 -16.29
C VAL A 27 -5.93 15.75 -14.91
N ARG A 28 -6.83 16.63 -14.43
CA ARG A 28 -6.77 17.18 -13.05
C ARG A 28 -6.82 16.08 -11.99
N ARG A 29 -7.69 15.08 -12.17
CA ARG A 29 -7.78 13.92 -11.27
C ARG A 29 -6.46 13.15 -11.28
N ALA A 30 -5.88 12.91 -12.45
CA ALA A 30 -4.59 12.25 -12.58
C ALA A 30 -3.42 13.06 -11.96
N VAL A 31 -3.39 14.39 -12.10
CA VAL A 31 -2.42 15.27 -11.41
C VAL A 31 -2.52 15.12 -9.91
N ARG A 32 -3.75 15.13 -9.37
CA ARG A 32 -3.98 14.94 -7.93
C ARG A 32 -3.49 13.59 -7.45
N ILE A 33 -3.79 12.51 -8.19
CA ILE A 33 -3.33 11.16 -7.85
C ILE A 33 -1.80 11.10 -7.89
N ALA A 34 -1.16 11.60 -8.96
CA ALA A 34 0.30 11.68 -9.09
C ALA A 34 0.94 12.39 -7.88
N ASN A 35 0.37 13.52 -7.46
CA ASN A 35 0.86 14.27 -6.30
C ASN A 35 0.71 13.48 -4.98
N LEU A 36 -0.42 12.80 -4.76
CA LEU A 36 -0.63 11.99 -3.56
C LEU A 36 0.33 10.78 -3.44
N VAL A 37 0.85 10.29 -4.58
CA VAL A 37 1.71 9.11 -4.65
C VAL A 37 3.21 9.47 -4.76
N GLY A 38 3.55 10.76 -4.72
CA GLY A 38 4.92 11.26 -4.85
C GLY A 38 5.46 11.29 -6.30
N ASP A 39 4.62 11.04 -7.31
CA ASP A 39 5.05 10.98 -8.70
C ASP A 39 5.20 12.39 -9.31
N THR A 40 6.29 13.05 -8.93
CA THR A 40 6.61 14.44 -9.32
C THR A 40 6.64 14.62 -10.83
N ARG A 41 7.23 13.66 -11.57
CA ARG A 41 7.38 13.75 -13.02
C ARG A 41 6.01 13.79 -13.69
N HIS A 42 5.12 12.85 -13.36
CA HIS A 42 3.80 12.81 -13.99
C HIS A 42 2.87 13.93 -13.48
N ALA A 43 2.98 14.32 -12.20
CA ALA A 43 2.25 15.46 -11.66
C ALA A 43 2.56 16.74 -12.45
N ILE A 44 3.84 17.03 -12.69
CA ILE A 44 4.25 18.19 -13.48
C ILE A 44 3.86 18.02 -14.95
N ARG A 45 4.16 16.87 -15.57
CA ARG A 45 3.89 16.63 -17.00
C ARG A 45 2.41 16.84 -17.34
N LEU A 46 1.50 16.35 -16.50
CA LEU A 46 0.06 16.50 -16.68
C LEU A 46 -0.41 17.92 -16.31
N SER A 47 0.19 18.57 -15.31
CA SER A 47 -0.16 19.96 -14.95
C SER A 47 0.10 20.96 -16.08
N LEU A 48 1.09 20.69 -16.94
CA LEU A 48 1.40 21.53 -18.10
C LEU A 48 0.26 21.51 -19.13
N GLU A 49 -0.52 20.44 -19.21
CA GLU A 49 -1.70 20.35 -20.09
C GLU A 49 -2.88 21.23 -19.62
N LEU A 50 -2.89 21.57 -18.33
CA LEU A 50 -3.95 22.34 -17.67
C LEU A 50 -3.63 23.83 -17.53
N ARG A 51 -2.40 24.21 -17.86
CA ARG A 51 -1.87 25.53 -17.52
C ARG A 51 -2.40 26.61 -18.46
N PRO A 52 -3.13 27.63 -17.98
CA PRO A 52 -3.60 28.70 -18.84
C PRO A 52 -2.43 29.48 -19.48
N PRO A 53 -2.66 30.12 -20.63
CA PRO A 53 -1.63 30.85 -21.34
C PRO A 53 -1.21 32.10 -20.52
N GLY A 54 0.07 32.45 -20.60
CA GLY A 54 0.63 33.62 -19.93
C GLY A 54 1.06 33.40 -18.47
N GLY A 55 0.95 34.45 -17.66
CA GLY A 55 1.49 34.50 -16.30
C GLY A 55 3.00 34.72 -16.24
N SER A 56 3.50 35.14 -15.06
CA SER A 56 4.93 35.36 -14.88
C SER A 56 5.70 34.02 -14.81
N ARG A 57 6.92 33.96 -15.35
CA ARG A 57 7.78 32.76 -15.25
C ARG A 57 7.97 32.32 -13.80
N ARG A 58 8.06 33.28 -12.88
CA ARG A 58 8.20 33.05 -11.44
C ARG A 58 6.98 32.36 -10.85
N SER A 59 5.79 32.94 -11.01
CA SER A 59 4.54 32.38 -10.47
C SER A 59 4.26 30.99 -11.02
N ASN A 60 4.50 30.81 -12.31
CA ASN A 60 4.33 29.51 -12.96
C ASN A 60 5.32 28.46 -12.42
N GLY A 61 6.58 28.83 -12.17
CA GLY A 61 7.55 27.95 -11.52
C GLY A 61 7.16 27.62 -10.08
N GLU A 62 6.66 28.60 -9.31
CA GLU A 62 6.19 28.39 -7.94
C GLU A 62 5.01 27.39 -7.90
N ILE A 63 4.05 27.50 -8.82
CA ILE A 63 2.93 26.54 -8.92
C ILE A 63 3.44 25.14 -9.23
N SER A 64 4.37 24.98 -10.19
CA SER A 64 4.94 23.66 -10.48
C SER A 64 5.70 23.07 -9.28
N ARG A 65 6.42 23.90 -8.51
CA ARG A 65 7.11 23.47 -7.29
C ARG A 65 6.16 22.96 -6.21
N MET A 66 4.95 23.52 -6.11
CA MET A 66 3.92 23.03 -5.17
C MET A 66 3.42 21.62 -5.50
N LEU A 67 3.64 21.14 -6.73
CA LEU A 67 3.24 19.80 -7.16
C LEU A 67 4.34 18.74 -6.98
N MET A 68 5.54 19.16 -6.59
CA MET A 68 6.68 18.26 -6.39
C MET A 68 6.65 17.63 -5.00
N GLU A 69 7.06 16.37 -4.94
CA GLU A 69 7.34 15.69 -3.68
C GLU A 69 8.55 16.32 -2.97
N ASP A 70 9.62 16.59 -3.72
CA ASP A 70 10.81 17.30 -3.24
C ASP A 70 11.07 18.58 -4.06
N PRO A 71 10.57 19.75 -3.61
CA PRO A 71 10.79 21.02 -4.28
C PRO A 71 12.24 21.50 -4.32
N SER A 72 13.19 20.85 -3.63
CA SER A 72 14.61 21.19 -3.67
C SER A 72 15.29 20.73 -4.97
N THR A 73 14.71 19.73 -5.64
CA THR A 73 15.20 19.21 -6.93
C THR A 73 14.87 20.10 -8.13
N TRP A 74 14.06 21.14 -7.94
CA TRP A 74 13.68 22.09 -8.99
C TRP A 74 14.89 22.87 -9.50
N GLY A 75 15.07 22.92 -10.83
CA GLY A 75 16.19 23.63 -11.46
C GLY A 75 17.50 22.86 -11.40
N SER A 76 17.48 21.58 -11.04
CA SER A 76 18.67 20.71 -11.02
C SER A 76 19.21 20.36 -12.41
N GLY A 77 18.46 20.66 -13.47
CA GLY A 77 18.86 20.43 -14.87
C GLY A 77 18.55 19.02 -15.38
N THR A 78 18.48 18.03 -14.49
CA THR A 78 18.13 16.63 -14.83
C THR A 78 17.11 16.04 -13.85
N GLY A 79 16.34 16.89 -13.17
CA GLY A 79 15.33 16.47 -12.20
C GLY A 79 14.02 16.02 -12.86
N PRO A 80 13.10 15.47 -12.07
CA PRO A 80 11.81 14.97 -12.58
C PRO A 80 10.96 16.09 -13.21
N ALA A 81 11.13 17.34 -12.75
CA ALA A 81 10.47 18.51 -13.33
C ALA A 81 11.00 18.85 -14.73
N GLU A 82 12.32 18.79 -14.91
CA GLU A 82 12.99 19.04 -16.19
C GLU A 82 12.68 17.93 -17.20
N GLU A 83 12.67 16.67 -16.78
CA GLU A 83 12.24 15.54 -17.62
C GLU A 83 10.79 15.69 -18.08
N ALA A 84 9.90 16.09 -17.17
CA ALA A 84 8.49 16.33 -17.49
C ALA A 84 8.32 17.46 -18.52
N LEU A 85 9.08 18.55 -18.38
CA LEU A 85 9.06 19.66 -19.33
C LEU A 85 9.65 19.26 -20.69
N ALA A 86 10.75 18.51 -20.71
CA ALA A 86 11.35 18.01 -21.94
C ALA A 86 10.38 17.10 -22.70
N GLN A 87 9.73 16.17 -21.99
CA GLN A 87 8.71 15.30 -22.58
C GLN A 87 7.50 16.09 -23.11
N TYR A 88 7.04 17.11 -22.36
CA TYR A 88 5.96 17.99 -22.82
C TYR A 88 6.31 18.72 -24.13
N ILE A 89 7.53 19.27 -24.21
CA ILE A 89 8.01 19.98 -25.40
C ILE A 89 8.09 19.02 -26.59
N ASP A 90 8.67 17.85 -26.41
CA ASP A 90 8.80 16.84 -27.46
C ASP A 90 7.44 16.38 -27.99
N ASP A 91 6.48 16.17 -27.09
CA ASP A 91 5.13 15.76 -27.48
C ASP A 91 4.37 16.80 -28.31
N ARG A 92 4.72 18.08 -28.16
CA ARG A 92 4.05 19.25 -28.74
C ARG A 92 4.87 19.93 -29.82
N LYS A 93 5.96 19.32 -30.25
CA LYS A 93 6.84 19.79 -31.31
C LYS A 93 6.29 19.38 -32.68
N PHE A 94 6.11 20.35 -33.57
CA PHE A 94 5.67 20.15 -34.94
C PHE A 94 6.57 20.90 -35.92
N THR A 95 6.98 20.22 -36.99
CA THR A 95 7.74 20.83 -38.08
C THR A 95 6.79 21.55 -39.02
N THR A 96 7.09 22.82 -39.33
CA THR A 96 6.33 23.64 -40.28
C THR A 96 7.01 23.63 -41.66
N ASP A 97 6.30 24.07 -42.72
CA ASP A 97 6.78 24.11 -44.13
C ASP A 97 8.07 24.94 -44.36
N GLY A 98 8.65 25.54 -43.32
CA GLY A 98 9.95 26.24 -43.35
C GLY A 98 11.04 25.60 -42.48
N ASP A 99 10.91 24.32 -42.12
CA ASP A 99 11.84 23.55 -41.26
C ASP A 99 12.07 24.16 -39.86
N LYS A 100 11.11 24.99 -39.42
CA LYS A 100 11.08 25.57 -38.08
C LYS A 100 10.20 24.71 -37.19
N ASP A 101 10.77 24.33 -36.06
CA ASP A 101 10.06 23.65 -35.00
C ASP A 101 9.15 24.62 -34.24
N LEU A 102 7.86 24.33 -34.26
CA LEU A 102 6.85 25.03 -33.48
C LEU A 102 6.42 24.16 -32.30
N VAL A 103 6.43 24.73 -31.09
CA VAL A 103 5.86 24.09 -29.90
C VAL A 103 4.48 24.70 -29.65
N VAL A 104 3.44 23.86 -29.72
CA VAL A 104 2.08 24.31 -29.41
C VAL A 104 1.90 24.39 -27.90
N ALA A 105 1.78 25.60 -27.37
CA ALA A 105 1.74 25.86 -25.93
C ALA A 105 0.31 25.96 -25.33
N HIS A 106 -0.74 25.87 -26.14
CA HIS A 106 -2.13 25.96 -25.68
C HIS A 106 -2.47 24.82 -24.72
N SER A 107 -3.10 25.16 -23.60
CA SER A 107 -3.73 24.19 -22.70
C SER A 107 -4.87 23.43 -23.37
N LEU A 108 -5.30 22.34 -22.75
CA LEU A 108 -6.48 21.60 -23.21
C LEU A 108 -7.72 22.50 -23.27
N ALA A 109 -7.93 23.34 -22.25
CA ALA A 109 -9.07 24.25 -22.20
C ALA A 109 -9.03 25.30 -23.33
N GLU A 110 -7.84 25.77 -23.71
CA GLU A 110 -7.70 26.67 -24.86
C GLU A 110 -7.92 25.97 -26.18
N ILE A 111 -7.42 24.73 -26.32
CA ILE A 111 -7.66 23.93 -27.52
C ILE A 111 -9.17 23.75 -27.71
N ASP A 112 -9.87 23.37 -26.65
CA ASP A 112 -11.33 23.21 -26.66
C ASP A 112 -12.04 24.55 -26.98
N PHE A 113 -11.59 25.66 -26.41
CA PHE A 113 -12.12 26.99 -26.69
C PHE A 113 -11.97 27.35 -28.19
N TRP A 114 -10.77 27.24 -28.75
CA TRP A 114 -10.52 27.59 -30.14
C TRP A 114 -11.22 26.64 -31.12
N GLU A 115 -11.37 25.36 -30.78
CA GLU A 115 -12.14 24.41 -31.57
C GLU A 115 -13.64 24.73 -31.58
N ALA A 116 -14.18 25.26 -30.48
CA ALA A 116 -15.56 25.72 -30.40
C ALA A 116 -15.76 27.00 -31.23
N GLU A 117 -14.92 28.02 -31.06
CA GLU A 117 -14.97 29.26 -31.84
C GLU A 117 -14.87 29.00 -33.35
N LEU A 118 -13.93 28.15 -33.77
CA LEU A 118 -13.80 27.77 -35.18
C LEU A 118 -15.02 27.04 -35.74
N ARG A 119 -15.78 26.34 -34.90
CA ARG A 119 -17.03 25.69 -35.30
C ARG A 119 -18.13 26.72 -35.55
N GLU A 120 -18.28 27.68 -34.64
CA GLU A 120 -19.26 28.76 -34.78
C GLU A 120 -19.00 29.62 -36.02
N LEU A 121 -17.74 29.96 -36.29
CA LEU A 121 -17.35 30.71 -37.50
C LEU A 121 -17.64 29.94 -38.80
N LYS A 122 -17.52 28.60 -38.78
CA LYS A 122 -17.89 27.75 -39.93
C LYS A 122 -19.39 27.74 -40.16
N GLU A 123 -20.17 27.70 -39.08
CA GLU A 123 -21.63 27.73 -39.14
C GLU A 123 -22.17 29.10 -39.58
N SER A 124 -21.48 30.20 -39.26
CA SER A 124 -21.84 31.55 -39.70
C SER A 124 -21.52 31.85 -41.17
N GLY A 125 -20.76 30.97 -41.85
CA GLY A 125 -20.38 31.13 -43.25
C GLY A 125 -19.22 32.11 -43.48
N GLU A 126 -18.48 32.47 -42.43
CA GLU A 126 -17.28 33.30 -42.58
C GLU A 126 -16.19 32.60 -43.40
N ARG A 127 -15.44 33.38 -44.18
CA ARG A 127 -14.38 32.87 -45.04
C ARG A 127 -13.08 32.72 -44.26
N PHE A 128 -12.59 31.49 -44.12
CA PHE A 128 -11.32 31.16 -43.47
C PHE A 128 -10.41 30.35 -44.41
N ASP A 129 -9.10 30.32 -44.09
CA ASP A 129 -8.15 29.48 -44.82
C ASP A 129 -8.28 28.01 -44.35
N TYR A 130 -8.80 27.16 -45.25
CA TYR A 130 -9.01 25.74 -44.96
C TYR A 130 -7.71 24.98 -44.69
N ARG A 131 -6.59 25.34 -45.35
CA ARG A 131 -5.31 24.64 -45.13
C ARG A 131 -4.77 24.92 -43.73
N ASP A 132 -4.83 26.17 -43.31
CA ASP A 132 -4.38 26.57 -41.98
C ASP A 132 -5.29 25.98 -40.88
N ASP A 133 -6.62 25.98 -41.08
CA ASP A 133 -7.57 25.32 -40.19
C ASP A 133 -7.29 23.82 -40.05
N LEU A 134 -7.13 23.11 -41.18
CA LEU A 134 -6.88 21.68 -41.18
C LEU A 134 -5.57 21.34 -40.44
N ALA A 135 -4.50 22.09 -40.71
CA ALA A 135 -3.21 21.89 -40.05
C ALA A 135 -3.30 22.18 -38.55
N SER A 136 -4.06 23.20 -38.13
CA SER A 136 -4.30 23.50 -36.72
C SER A 136 -5.06 22.38 -36.01
N ARG A 137 -6.16 21.91 -36.61
CA ARG A 137 -6.97 20.80 -36.08
C ARG A 137 -6.22 19.49 -36.01
N GLU A 138 -5.37 19.19 -36.98
CA GLU A 138 -4.52 18.01 -36.95
C GLU A 138 -3.55 18.05 -35.76
N ARG A 139 -2.87 19.18 -35.55
CA ARG A 139 -1.95 19.36 -34.41
C ARG A 139 -2.68 19.24 -33.07
N ASN A 140 -3.79 19.95 -32.92
CA ASN A 140 -4.59 19.93 -31.70
C ASN A 140 -5.16 18.53 -31.41
N GLY A 141 -5.71 17.86 -32.42
CA GLY A 141 -6.21 16.50 -32.29
C GLY A 141 -5.12 15.51 -31.87
N ARG A 142 -3.89 15.64 -32.39
CA ARG A 142 -2.74 14.82 -31.96
C ARG A 142 -2.37 15.06 -30.50
N ILE A 143 -2.37 16.32 -30.05
CA ILE A 143 -2.09 16.68 -28.65
C ILE A 143 -3.16 16.06 -27.73
N VAL A 144 -4.44 16.28 -28.03
CA VAL A 144 -5.56 15.74 -27.26
C VAL A 144 -5.51 14.22 -27.19
N ALA A 145 -5.26 13.54 -28.32
CA ALA A 145 -5.17 12.09 -28.37
C ALA A 145 -4.00 11.54 -27.54
N LYS A 146 -2.82 12.16 -27.63
CA LYS A 146 -1.64 11.79 -26.82
C LYS A 146 -1.90 11.99 -25.33
N THR A 147 -2.43 13.16 -24.95
CA THR A 147 -2.74 13.46 -23.54
C THR A 147 -3.80 12.51 -22.99
N ARG A 148 -4.84 12.18 -23.76
CA ARG A 148 -5.84 11.17 -23.41
C ARG A 148 -5.18 9.81 -23.18
N HIS A 149 -4.36 9.34 -24.13
CA HIS A 149 -3.68 8.05 -24.02
C HIS A 149 -2.75 7.99 -22.80
N LEU A 150 -1.91 9.01 -22.60
CA LEU A 150 -1.00 9.09 -21.46
C LEU A 150 -1.75 9.04 -20.13
N THR A 151 -2.82 9.85 -20.00
CA THR A 151 -3.61 9.92 -18.77
C THR A 151 -4.26 8.58 -18.46
N PHE A 152 -4.89 7.95 -19.46
CA PHE A 152 -5.50 6.64 -19.31
C PHE A 152 -4.48 5.56 -18.93
N ALA A 153 -3.34 5.52 -19.63
CA ALA A 153 -2.28 4.54 -19.37
C ALA A 153 -1.71 4.68 -17.95
N LEU A 154 -1.53 5.92 -17.46
CA LEU A 154 -1.09 6.18 -16.10
C LEU A 154 -2.11 5.69 -15.07
N LEU A 155 -3.39 6.01 -15.26
CA LEU A 155 -4.47 5.55 -14.38
C LEU A 155 -4.53 4.03 -14.30
N CYS A 156 -4.47 3.32 -15.44
CA CYS A 156 -4.39 1.85 -15.45
C CYS A 156 -3.12 1.33 -14.76
N SER A 157 -1.98 2.01 -14.91
CA SER A 157 -0.73 1.60 -14.25
C SER A 157 -0.84 1.72 -12.72
N TRP A 158 -1.45 2.79 -12.22
CA TRP A 158 -1.70 3.01 -10.81
C TRP A 158 -2.75 2.05 -10.25
N GLU A 159 -3.81 1.76 -11.00
CA GLU A 159 -4.81 0.77 -10.59
C GLU A 159 -4.17 -0.60 -10.35
N ARG A 160 -3.32 -1.06 -11.27
CA ARG A 160 -2.57 -2.31 -11.07
C ARG A 160 -1.68 -2.22 -9.83
N ARG A 161 -0.89 -1.15 -9.71
CA ARG A 161 0.04 -0.95 -8.59
C ARG A 161 -0.68 -1.01 -7.23
N PHE A 162 -1.81 -0.32 -7.09
CA PHE A 162 -2.57 -0.26 -5.83
C PHE A 162 -3.50 -1.46 -5.64
N GLY A 163 -3.93 -2.11 -6.72
CA GLY A 163 -4.68 -3.35 -6.68
C GLY A 163 -3.85 -4.51 -6.10
N TYR A 164 -2.56 -4.59 -6.42
CA TYR A 164 -1.67 -5.62 -5.88
C TYR A 164 -1.36 -5.43 -4.38
N SER A 165 -1.21 -4.19 -3.89
CA SER A 165 -1.11 -3.95 -2.44
C SER A 165 -2.38 -4.37 -1.71
N GLY A 166 -3.56 -4.12 -2.31
CA GLY A 166 -4.85 -4.59 -1.78
C GLY A 166 -4.99 -6.12 -1.70
N ILE A 167 -4.39 -6.88 -2.62
CA ILE A 167 -4.40 -8.36 -2.57
C ILE A 167 -3.56 -8.90 -1.40
N ASN A 168 -2.41 -8.27 -1.11
CA ASN A 168 -1.60 -8.65 0.04
C ASN A 168 -2.27 -8.25 1.37
N GLU A 169 -2.91 -7.09 1.40
CA GLU A 169 -3.78 -6.68 2.50
C GLU A 169 -5.01 -7.59 2.64
N SER A 170 -5.54 -8.19 1.57
CA SER A 170 -6.69 -9.09 1.65
C SER A 170 -6.34 -10.48 2.19
N ILE A 171 -5.15 -11.02 1.87
CA ILE A 171 -4.71 -12.31 2.42
C ILE A 171 -4.41 -12.17 3.91
N PHE A 172 -3.59 -11.17 4.28
CA PHE A 172 -3.28 -10.92 5.69
C PHE A 172 -4.51 -10.43 6.44
N GLY A 173 -5.33 -9.57 5.84
CA GLY A 173 -6.58 -9.07 6.41
C GLY A 173 -7.62 -10.18 6.61
N GLY A 174 -7.74 -11.10 5.65
CA GLY A 174 -8.59 -12.29 5.79
C GLY A 174 -8.11 -13.23 6.91
N TYR A 175 -6.80 -13.50 6.97
CA TYR A 175 -6.22 -14.26 8.07
C TYR A 175 -6.41 -13.55 9.41
N ARG A 176 -6.17 -12.24 9.46
CA ARG A 176 -6.34 -11.40 10.63
C ARG A 176 -7.77 -11.45 11.13
N ALA A 177 -8.76 -11.21 10.28
CA ALA A 177 -10.18 -11.24 10.66
C ALA A 177 -10.59 -12.60 11.23
N LYS A 178 -10.08 -13.70 10.66
CA LYS A 178 -10.30 -15.05 11.19
C LYS A 178 -9.69 -15.22 12.58
N VAL A 179 -8.42 -14.84 12.75
CA VAL A 179 -7.70 -14.96 14.02
C VAL A 179 -8.30 -14.05 15.10
N ASP A 180 -8.63 -12.80 14.77
CA ASP A 180 -9.25 -11.84 15.67
C ASP A 180 -10.59 -12.36 16.19
N LYS A 181 -11.40 -12.99 15.31
CA LYS A 181 -12.66 -13.63 15.71
C LYS A 181 -12.41 -14.78 16.68
N LEU A 182 -11.51 -15.71 16.34
CA LEU A 182 -11.19 -16.85 17.19
C LEU A 182 -10.62 -16.42 18.56
N LEU A 183 -9.80 -15.37 18.59
CA LEU A 183 -9.28 -14.77 19.82
C LEU A 183 -10.40 -14.10 20.63
N ALA A 184 -11.32 -13.38 19.98
CA ALA A 184 -12.45 -12.75 20.67
C ALA A 184 -13.35 -13.78 21.35
N ASP A 185 -13.58 -14.93 20.69
CA ASP A 185 -14.44 -16.00 21.19
C ASP A 185 -13.76 -16.81 22.32
N GLY A 186 -12.43 -16.99 22.27
CA GLY A 186 -11.70 -17.84 23.23
C GLY A 186 -10.92 -17.10 24.32
N VAL A 187 -10.14 -16.07 23.96
CA VAL A 187 -9.20 -15.36 24.86
C VAL A 187 -9.17 -13.84 24.56
N PRO A 188 -10.26 -13.11 24.84
CA PRO A 188 -10.42 -11.72 24.40
C PRO A 188 -9.36 -10.77 24.97
N GLU A 189 -8.74 -11.09 26.12
CA GLU A 189 -7.67 -10.27 26.68
C GLU A 189 -6.44 -10.20 25.76
N LEU A 190 -6.20 -11.22 24.92
CA LEU A 190 -5.08 -11.24 23.99
C LEU A 190 -5.20 -10.17 22.91
N LEU A 191 -6.42 -9.82 22.47
CA LEU A 191 -6.63 -8.75 21.49
C LEU A 191 -6.16 -7.39 22.02
N GLN A 192 -6.40 -7.13 23.30
CA GLN A 192 -5.92 -5.91 23.96
C GLN A 192 -4.39 -5.92 24.07
N GLN A 193 -3.79 -7.07 24.37
CA GLN A 193 -2.33 -7.22 24.43
C GLN A 193 -1.69 -7.01 23.06
N PHE A 194 -2.23 -7.59 21.98
CA PHE A 194 -1.78 -7.34 20.61
C PHE A 194 -1.91 -5.86 20.23
N SER A 195 -3.04 -5.23 20.55
CA SER A 195 -3.22 -3.79 20.32
C SER A 195 -2.15 -2.96 21.03
N ALA A 196 -1.81 -3.32 22.27
CA ALA A 196 -0.75 -2.65 23.02
C ALA A 196 0.65 -2.89 22.43
N VAL A 197 0.93 -4.07 21.86
CA VAL A 197 2.18 -4.34 21.12
C VAL A 197 2.27 -3.48 19.87
N TYR A 198 1.23 -3.49 19.02
CA TYR A 198 1.23 -2.72 17.78
C TYR A 198 1.35 -1.22 18.02
N ARG A 199 0.65 -0.69 19.04
CA ARG A 199 0.77 0.73 19.41
C ARG A 199 2.20 1.10 19.77
N ARG A 200 2.89 0.30 20.60
CA ARG A 200 4.29 0.55 20.99
C ARG A 200 5.25 0.49 19.79
N LEU A 201 5.03 -0.45 18.86
CA LEU A 201 5.84 -0.54 17.65
C LEU A 201 5.62 0.67 16.74
N GLN A 202 4.39 1.15 16.62
CA GLN A 202 4.07 2.35 15.85
C GLN A 202 4.69 3.60 16.49
N GLU A 203 4.53 3.77 17.80
CA GLU A 203 5.14 4.86 18.57
C GLU A 203 6.67 4.88 18.40
N ALA A 204 7.32 3.72 18.36
CA ALA A 204 8.75 3.61 18.11
C ALA A 204 9.14 3.95 16.65
N ALA A 205 8.28 3.65 15.67
CA ALA A 205 8.52 3.94 14.25
C ALA A 205 8.41 5.43 13.91
N GLU A 206 7.58 6.19 14.65
CA GLU A 206 7.29 7.60 14.40
C GLU A 206 8.32 8.55 15.06
N THR A 207 9.40 8.01 15.62
CA THR A 207 10.24 8.74 16.58
C THR A 207 11.35 9.60 15.94
N SER A 208 11.59 10.77 16.55
CA SER A 208 12.74 11.65 16.29
C SER A 208 14.08 11.04 16.77
N PRO A 209 15.24 11.45 16.22
CA PRO A 209 16.55 10.85 16.49
C PRO A 209 17.01 10.79 17.96
N ASP A 210 16.41 11.60 18.85
CA ASP A 210 16.90 11.82 20.23
C ASP A 210 16.16 11.01 21.31
N ARG A 211 15.17 10.18 20.97
CA ARG A 211 14.41 9.39 21.97
C ARG A 211 14.92 7.95 22.02
N ASP A 212 15.20 7.47 23.23
CA ASP A 212 15.50 6.05 23.47
C ASP A 212 14.21 5.21 23.38
N VAL A 213 14.06 4.46 22.29
CA VAL A 213 12.91 3.56 22.05
C VAL A 213 13.15 2.13 22.55
N ALA A 214 14.34 1.82 23.11
CA ALA A 214 14.70 0.46 23.49
C ALA A 214 13.79 -0.11 24.59
N GLU A 215 13.29 0.74 25.49
CA GLU A 215 12.33 0.34 26.53
C GLU A 215 10.98 -0.09 25.92
N GLU A 216 10.43 0.71 25.00
CA GLU A 216 9.14 0.43 24.35
C GLU A 216 9.19 -0.88 23.56
N LEU A 217 10.29 -1.09 22.83
CA LEU A 217 10.54 -2.32 22.07
C LEU A 217 10.72 -3.54 22.99
N SER A 218 11.42 -3.38 24.11
CA SER A 218 11.58 -4.44 25.11
C SER A 218 10.25 -4.80 25.79
N GLN A 219 9.41 -3.80 26.08
CA GLN A 219 8.06 -4.03 26.62
C GLN A 219 7.16 -4.73 25.59
N ALA A 220 7.25 -4.37 24.30
CA ALA A 220 6.51 -5.02 23.22
C ALA A 220 6.87 -6.51 23.14
N ILE A 221 8.17 -6.85 23.12
CA ILE A 221 8.66 -8.23 23.09
C ILE A 221 8.25 -9.02 24.35
N THR A 222 8.32 -8.39 25.52
CA THR A 222 7.89 -9.01 26.78
C THR A 222 6.38 -9.31 26.74
N THR A 223 5.60 -8.42 26.14
CA THR A 223 4.15 -8.63 25.94
C THR A 223 3.91 -9.79 24.97
N CYS A 224 4.67 -9.91 23.88
CA CYS A 224 4.60 -11.07 22.97
C CYS A 224 4.80 -12.40 23.70
N ARG A 225 5.73 -12.47 24.66
CA ARG A 225 5.91 -13.68 25.48
C ARG A 225 4.67 -14.01 26.32
N ARG A 226 4.09 -12.99 26.96
CA ARG A 226 2.87 -13.16 27.77
C ARG A 226 1.72 -13.67 26.91
N ILE A 227 1.58 -13.15 25.69
CA ILE A 227 0.61 -13.62 24.70
C ILE A 227 0.86 -15.10 24.37
N LEU A 228 2.10 -15.49 24.04
CA LEU A 228 2.45 -16.88 23.73
C LEU A 228 2.16 -17.85 24.89
N LYS A 229 2.43 -17.44 26.13
CA LYS A 229 2.07 -18.26 27.30
C LYS A 229 0.56 -18.38 27.45
N ALA A 230 -0.15 -17.26 27.39
CA ALA A 230 -1.60 -17.23 27.61
C ALA A 230 -2.39 -17.99 26.54
N VAL A 231 -1.95 -17.98 25.27
CA VAL A 231 -2.59 -18.83 24.24
C VAL A 231 -2.37 -20.32 24.50
N VAL A 232 -1.20 -20.70 25.03
CA VAL A 232 -0.96 -22.10 25.45
C VAL A 232 -1.80 -22.44 26.68
N ASP A 233 -1.90 -21.55 27.66
CA ASP A 233 -2.74 -21.73 28.84
C ASP A 233 -4.22 -21.96 28.46
N HIS A 234 -4.69 -21.34 27.38
CA HIS A 234 -6.05 -21.55 26.87
C HIS A 234 -6.25 -22.93 26.24
N VAL A 235 -5.33 -23.39 25.40
CA VAL A 235 -5.51 -24.68 24.68
C VAL A 235 -5.11 -25.90 25.49
N LEU A 236 -4.19 -25.73 26.44
CA LEU A 236 -3.79 -26.76 27.40
C LEU A 236 -3.40 -26.10 28.74
N PRO A 237 -4.37 -25.97 29.67
CA PRO A 237 -4.12 -25.42 31.00
C PRO A 237 -3.02 -26.18 31.76
N PRO A 238 -2.33 -25.54 32.72
CA PRO A 238 -1.35 -26.21 33.58
C PRO A 238 -1.93 -27.44 34.29
N GLN A 239 -1.13 -28.49 34.38
CA GLN A 239 -1.51 -29.76 35.00
C GLN A 239 -0.47 -30.19 36.05
N ASP A 240 -0.93 -30.78 37.14
CA ASP A 240 -0.06 -31.33 38.19
C ASP A 240 0.57 -32.67 37.79
N GLN A 241 -0.04 -33.37 36.82
CA GLN A 241 0.44 -34.66 36.33
C GLN A 241 1.34 -34.48 35.10
N PRO A 242 2.45 -35.23 34.99
CA PRO A 242 3.28 -35.20 33.81
C PRO A 242 2.57 -35.84 32.60
N SER A 243 3.06 -35.54 31.40
CA SER A 243 2.57 -36.15 30.16
C SER A 243 2.75 -37.68 30.17
N THR A 244 2.10 -38.36 29.24
CA THR A 244 2.28 -39.81 29.01
C THR A 244 3.74 -40.20 28.72
N THR A 245 4.57 -39.25 28.25
CA THR A 245 6.00 -39.42 28.01
C THR A 245 6.90 -38.90 29.13
N GLY A 246 6.32 -38.45 30.26
CA GLY A 246 7.03 -38.05 31.47
C GLY A 246 7.47 -36.57 31.51
N HIS A 247 6.98 -35.71 30.61
CA HIS A 247 7.31 -34.28 30.65
C HIS A 247 6.43 -33.52 31.64
N LEU A 248 7.02 -32.59 32.40
CA LEU A 248 6.27 -31.69 33.28
C LEU A 248 5.36 -30.76 32.45
N LEU A 249 4.11 -30.65 32.88
CA LEU A 249 3.06 -29.83 32.25
C LEU A 249 2.56 -28.71 33.18
N ASP A 250 3.41 -28.26 34.10
CA ASP A 250 3.08 -27.16 35.01
C ASP A 250 3.09 -25.78 34.30
N ASP A 251 2.83 -24.72 35.08
CA ASP A 251 2.76 -23.34 34.57
C ASP A 251 4.07 -22.88 33.91
N ALA A 252 5.22 -23.30 34.46
CA ALA A 252 6.55 -22.91 33.99
C ALA A 252 6.95 -23.61 32.69
N HIS A 253 6.32 -24.73 32.36
CA HIS A 253 6.65 -25.56 31.21
C HIS A 253 5.65 -25.40 30.05
N HIS A 254 5.29 -24.16 29.70
CA HIS A 254 4.36 -23.86 28.59
C HIS A 254 4.84 -24.42 27.23
N ARG A 255 6.16 -24.53 27.00
CA ARG A 255 6.69 -25.20 25.80
C ARG A 255 6.32 -26.69 25.75
N ASN A 256 6.46 -27.41 26.87
CA ASN A 256 6.09 -28.82 26.94
C ASN A 256 4.58 -29.00 26.76
N ARG A 257 3.79 -28.07 27.29
CA ARG A 257 2.33 -28.06 27.11
C ARG A 257 1.94 -27.88 25.64
N LEU A 258 2.58 -26.94 24.92
CA LEU A 258 2.33 -26.81 23.49
C LEU A 258 2.74 -28.08 22.73
N PHE A 259 3.88 -28.68 23.06
CA PHE A 259 4.31 -29.94 22.44
C PHE A 259 3.26 -31.04 22.62
N GLU A 260 2.76 -31.24 23.85
CA GLU A 260 1.73 -32.22 24.15
C GLU A 260 0.42 -31.93 23.41
N PHE A 261 -0.02 -30.66 23.38
CA PHE A 261 -1.18 -30.23 22.60
C PHE A 261 -1.03 -30.56 21.11
N THR A 262 0.13 -30.25 20.51
CA THR A 262 0.39 -30.54 19.09
C THR A 262 0.40 -32.04 18.80
N LYS A 263 0.92 -32.85 19.73
CA LYS A 263 0.90 -34.32 19.64
C LYS A 263 -0.52 -34.86 19.66
N GLN A 264 -1.35 -34.41 20.61
CA GLN A 264 -2.77 -34.78 20.68
C GLN A 264 -3.52 -34.37 19.41
N ALA A 265 -3.20 -33.20 18.84
CA ALA A 265 -3.78 -32.75 17.59
C ALA A 265 -3.44 -33.64 16.38
N ILE A 266 -2.19 -34.12 16.29
CA ILE A 266 -1.76 -35.06 15.25
C ILE A 266 -2.47 -36.41 15.43
N GLU A 267 -2.52 -36.95 16.66
CA GLU A 267 -3.13 -38.24 16.95
C GLU A 267 -4.66 -38.26 16.71
N SER A 268 -5.33 -37.11 16.90
CA SER A 268 -6.78 -36.96 16.71
C SER A 268 -7.23 -36.87 15.23
N LYS A 269 -6.32 -36.64 14.27
CA LYS A 269 -6.69 -36.38 12.86
C LYS A 269 -6.26 -37.52 11.92
N SER A 270 -7.19 -37.90 11.04
CA SER A 270 -6.97 -38.87 9.96
C SER A 270 -6.21 -38.26 8.77
N ASN A 271 -4.96 -38.71 8.57
CA ASN A 271 -4.23 -38.85 7.29
C ASN A 271 -4.03 -37.61 6.37
N ASN A 272 -3.37 -36.54 6.83
CA ASN A 272 -2.70 -35.62 5.89
C ASN A 272 -1.28 -35.25 6.34
N LYS A 273 -0.28 -35.85 5.68
CA LYS A 273 1.16 -35.61 5.92
C LYS A 273 1.56 -34.13 5.88
N LEU A 274 0.87 -33.30 5.10
CA LEU A 274 1.13 -31.85 5.07
C LEU A 274 0.70 -31.19 6.39
N THR A 275 -0.41 -31.64 6.99
CA THR A 275 -0.89 -31.11 8.27
C THR A 275 0.06 -31.48 9.39
N ASP A 276 0.58 -32.72 9.41
CA ASP A 276 1.55 -33.17 10.41
C ASP A 276 2.85 -32.36 10.36
N VAL A 277 3.36 -32.07 9.15
CA VAL A 277 4.55 -31.23 8.95
C VAL A 277 4.29 -29.80 9.43
N MET A 278 3.11 -29.24 9.13
CA MET A 278 2.75 -27.89 9.58
C MET A 278 2.60 -27.80 11.11
N ILE A 279 2.00 -28.81 11.74
CA ILE A 279 1.87 -28.88 13.21
C ILE A 279 3.25 -29.06 13.86
N THR A 280 4.13 -29.90 13.29
CA THR A 280 5.50 -30.07 13.79
C THR A 280 6.30 -28.76 13.67
N GLY A 281 6.19 -28.08 12.51
CA GLY A 281 6.84 -26.78 12.27
C GLY A 281 6.29 -25.66 13.15
N LEU A 282 5.03 -25.73 13.60
CA LEU A 282 4.47 -24.79 14.57
C LEU A 282 5.23 -24.82 15.90
N TYR A 283 5.52 -26.00 16.44
CA TYR A 283 6.26 -26.12 17.71
C TYR A 283 7.66 -25.53 17.61
N GLU A 284 8.41 -25.85 16.54
CA GLU A 284 9.76 -25.32 16.34
C GLU A 284 9.76 -23.79 16.21
N ARG A 285 8.81 -23.23 15.45
CA ARG A 285 8.63 -21.78 15.32
C ARG A 285 8.24 -21.13 16.65
N PHE A 286 7.36 -21.75 17.43
CA PHE A 286 7.01 -21.30 18.76
C PHE A 286 8.25 -21.21 19.66
N VAL A 287 9.05 -22.27 19.74
CA VAL A 287 10.26 -22.29 20.56
C VAL A 287 11.26 -21.22 20.12
N ALA A 288 11.41 -21.01 18.80
CA ALA A 288 12.28 -19.97 18.26
C ALA A 288 11.83 -18.57 18.69
N VAL A 289 10.54 -18.23 18.51
CA VAL A 289 9.99 -16.91 18.86
C VAL A 289 9.97 -16.70 20.36
N ASP A 290 9.57 -17.71 21.15
CA ASP A 290 9.61 -17.65 22.62
C ASP A 290 11.05 -17.44 23.12
N THR A 291 12.04 -18.07 22.48
CA THR A 291 13.46 -17.83 22.79
C THR A 291 13.92 -16.43 22.36
N MET A 292 13.46 -15.92 21.22
CA MET A 292 13.72 -14.53 20.82
C MET A 292 13.20 -13.54 21.86
N THR A 293 12.03 -13.82 22.45
CA THR A 293 11.50 -12.96 23.52
C THR A 293 12.38 -12.95 24.77
N ASN A 294 13.22 -13.97 24.98
CA ASN A 294 14.12 -14.15 26.12
C ASN A 294 15.50 -13.51 25.95
N LYS A 295 15.89 -13.16 24.73
CA LYS A 295 17.19 -12.55 24.48
C LYS A 295 17.08 -11.03 24.59
N ALA A 296 18.04 -10.41 25.27
CA ALA A 296 18.20 -8.96 25.24
C ALA A 296 18.46 -8.52 23.79
N VAL A 297 17.71 -7.53 23.31
CA VAL A 297 17.84 -7.06 21.93
C VAL A 297 18.85 -5.92 21.89
N HIS A 298 19.86 -6.04 21.03
CA HIS A 298 20.84 -4.98 20.83
C HIS A 298 20.19 -3.78 20.13
N ALA A 299 20.47 -2.56 20.61
CA ALA A 299 19.81 -1.32 20.16
C ALA A 299 19.80 -1.13 18.63
N ALA A 300 20.84 -1.56 17.93
CA ALA A 300 20.98 -1.40 16.48
C ALA A 300 20.01 -2.27 15.63
N MET A 301 19.43 -3.33 16.20
CA MET A 301 18.47 -4.22 15.51
C MET A 301 17.15 -4.37 16.29
N ALA A 302 16.92 -3.48 17.26
CA ALA A 302 15.83 -3.61 18.21
C ALA A 302 14.46 -3.53 17.51
N PHE A 303 14.33 -2.65 16.53
CA PHE A 303 13.06 -2.41 15.85
C PHE A 303 12.69 -3.56 14.90
N GLU A 304 13.60 -4.01 14.02
CA GLU A 304 13.29 -5.13 13.11
C GLU A 304 13.02 -6.41 13.90
N THR A 305 13.78 -6.67 14.97
CA THR A 305 13.59 -7.85 15.82
C THR A 305 12.24 -7.81 16.53
N ALA A 306 11.83 -6.66 17.07
CA ALA A 306 10.54 -6.50 17.73
C ALA A 306 9.37 -6.67 16.75
N ASN A 307 9.46 -6.09 15.54
CA ASN A 307 8.46 -6.28 14.49
C ASN A 307 8.33 -7.75 14.07
N LEU A 308 9.47 -8.42 13.82
CA LEU A 308 9.48 -9.83 13.46
C LEU A 308 8.88 -10.69 14.57
N CYS A 309 9.20 -10.40 15.83
CA CYS A 309 8.64 -11.08 16.99
C CYS A 309 7.11 -10.90 17.06
N ALA A 310 6.61 -9.67 16.98
CA ALA A 310 5.18 -9.39 17.04
C ALA A 310 4.39 -10.05 15.91
N LEU A 311 4.90 -9.99 14.68
CA LEU A 311 4.28 -10.64 13.53
C LEU A 311 4.19 -12.16 13.72
N ASN A 312 5.29 -12.80 14.10
CA ASN A 312 5.29 -14.25 14.29
C ASN A 312 4.45 -14.68 15.48
N THR A 313 4.44 -13.92 16.59
CA THR A 313 3.55 -14.18 17.73
C THR A 313 2.10 -14.20 17.27
N TYR A 314 1.67 -13.24 16.45
CA TYR A 314 0.31 -13.19 15.94
C TYR A 314 -0.04 -14.42 15.09
N ILE A 315 0.84 -14.79 14.14
CA ILE A 315 0.65 -15.96 13.27
C ILE A 315 0.58 -17.26 14.10
N ILE A 316 1.53 -17.45 15.01
CA ILE A 316 1.60 -18.66 15.85
C ILE A 316 0.36 -18.79 16.73
N CYS A 317 -0.13 -17.68 17.32
CA CYS A 317 -1.38 -17.69 18.09
C CYS A 317 -2.57 -18.09 17.22
N GLY A 318 -2.66 -17.53 16.02
CA GLY A 318 -3.71 -17.86 15.07
C GLY A 318 -3.70 -19.34 14.66
N GLU A 319 -2.52 -19.92 14.45
CA GLU A 319 -2.35 -21.34 14.16
C GLU A 319 -2.76 -22.23 15.34
N ILE A 320 -2.33 -21.91 16.56
CA ILE A 320 -2.66 -22.66 17.78
C ILE A 320 -4.19 -22.70 18.02
N ILE A 321 -4.85 -21.54 17.97
CA ILE A 321 -6.29 -21.46 18.23
C ILE A 321 -7.09 -22.08 17.09
N SER A 322 -6.64 -21.93 15.84
CA SER A 322 -7.28 -22.62 14.72
C SER A 322 -7.20 -24.15 14.87
N LEU A 323 -6.08 -24.68 15.38
CA LEU A 323 -5.95 -26.10 15.66
C LEU A 323 -6.88 -26.54 16.80
N HIS A 324 -7.00 -25.73 17.86
CA HIS A 324 -7.87 -26.01 19.00
C HIS A 324 -9.36 -26.04 18.61
N ALA A 325 -9.81 -25.03 17.85
CA ALA A 325 -11.18 -24.97 17.35
C ALA A 325 -11.55 -26.20 16.49
N LEU A 326 -10.61 -26.66 15.66
CA LEU A 326 -10.81 -27.88 14.85
C LEU A 326 -10.91 -29.17 15.68
N GLN A 327 -10.32 -29.22 16.88
CA GLN A 327 -10.48 -30.36 17.79
C GLN A 327 -11.84 -30.31 18.49
N GLY A 328 -12.30 -29.13 18.92
CA GLY A 328 -13.61 -28.93 19.52
C GLY A 328 -14.76 -29.39 18.63
N ASP A 329 -14.71 -29.01 17.34
CA ASP A 329 -15.69 -29.43 16.33
C ASP A 329 -15.70 -30.96 16.10
N ALA A 330 -14.58 -31.65 16.30
CA ALA A 330 -14.50 -33.10 16.14
C ALA A 330 -15.06 -33.86 17.35
N SER A 331 -14.98 -33.29 18.55
CA SER A 331 -15.53 -33.86 19.78
C SER A 331 -17.05 -33.71 19.93
N ASP A 332 -17.66 -32.69 19.32
CA ASP A 332 -19.12 -32.45 19.38
C ASP A 332 -19.93 -33.30 18.38
N VAL A 333 -19.27 -34.06 17.51
CA VAL A 333 -19.90 -34.90 16.46
C VAL A 333 -19.84 -36.41 16.79
N GLY A 334 -19.29 -36.80 17.95
CA GLY A 334 -19.20 -38.19 18.42
C GLY A 334 -20.18 -38.53 19.53
#